data_AF-A0A822H0Q6-F1
#
_entry.id   AF-A0A822H0Q6-F1
#
_cell.length_a   1.000
_cell.length_b   1.000
_cell.length_c   1.000
_cell.angle_alpha   90.00
_cell.angle_beta   90.00
_cell.angle_gamma   90.00
#
_symmetry.space_group_name_H-M   'P 1'
#
loop_
_entity.id
_entity.type
_entity.pdbx_description
1 polymer ?
#
loop_
_entity_poly.entity_id
_entity_poly.type
_entity_poly.pdbx_seq_one_letter_code
_entity_poly.pdbx_strand_id
1 'polypeptide(L)'
;MLGSRLLTRSQPLFQRTFVTQANVAVTNENKTEQGDKTNEYQSSNNSFDPPRRPLTQQFTHQVTNQVPPLEYIDLYKSDLTLREFVTKENKGQIKDMGVELGTFHWFEQGQTANRHLPTLHQFDRYGQRI
;
A
#
# COMPACT_ATOMS: atom_id res chain seq x y z
N MET A 1 29.03 -1.27 -56.46
CA MET A 1 27.95 -0.29 -56.70
C MET A 1 26.66 -0.85 -56.14
N LEU A 2 25.94 -0.05 -55.34
CA LEU A 2 24.59 -0.24 -54.75
C LEU A 2 24.46 -1.45 -53.78
N GLY A 3 24.10 -1.35 -52.50
CA GLY A 3 23.33 -0.34 -51.77
C GLY A 3 21.87 -0.79 -51.59
N SER A 4 21.53 -1.48 -50.50
CA SER A 4 20.20 -1.40 -49.85
C SER A 4 20.18 -2.13 -48.51
N ARG A 5 19.36 -1.59 -47.60
CA ARG A 5 19.45 -1.65 -46.14
C ARG A 5 18.77 -2.90 -45.55
N LEU A 6 19.38 -3.43 -44.49
CA LEU A 6 18.77 -4.37 -43.56
C LEU A 6 17.63 -3.66 -42.80
N LEU A 7 16.40 -4.19 -42.86
CA LEU A 7 15.31 -3.76 -41.98
C LEU A 7 15.39 -4.53 -40.65
N THR A 8 16.06 -3.95 -39.67
CA THR A 8 15.96 -4.37 -38.26
C THR A 8 14.67 -3.81 -37.67
N ARG A 9 13.65 -4.66 -37.52
CA ARG A 9 12.42 -4.31 -36.81
C ARG A 9 12.69 -4.32 -35.31
N SER A 10 13.04 -3.16 -34.77
CA SER A 10 13.11 -2.89 -33.33
C SER A 10 11.72 -3.12 -32.71
N GLN A 11 11.61 -4.05 -31.77
CA GLN A 11 10.42 -4.19 -30.94
C GLN A 11 10.46 -3.13 -29.83
N PRO A 12 9.44 -2.28 -29.67
CA PRO A 12 9.38 -1.38 -28.52
C PRO A 12 9.01 -2.17 -27.25
N LEU A 13 9.74 -1.83 -26.18
CA LEU A 13 9.52 -2.25 -24.80
C LEU A 13 8.04 -2.04 -24.41
N PHE A 14 7.39 -3.10 -23.95
CA PHE A 14 6.05 -3.05 -23.35
C PHE A 14 6.15 -2.33 -22.00
N GLN A 15 6.09 -1.00 -22.01
CA GLN A 15 5.91 -0.21 -20.79
C GLN A 15 4.48 -0.44 -20.29
N ARG A 16 4.32 -1.21 -19.21
CA ARG A 16 3.07 -1.20 -18.43
C ARG A 16 2.98 0.12 -17.68
N THR A 17 2.30 1.09 -18.29
CA THR A 17 1.80 2.29 -17.62
C THR A 17 0.75 1.84 -16.62
N PHE A 18 1.06 1.86 -15.32
CA PHE A 18 0.01 1.80 -14.31
C PHE A 18 -0.69 3.16 -14.27
N VAL A 19 -1.86 3.22 -14.91
CA VAL A 19 -2.78 4.34 -14.80
C VAL A 19 -3.58 4.12 -13.52
N THR A 20 -3.13 4.68 -12.40
CA THR A 20 -4.03 5.00 -11.27
C THR A 20 -4.40 6.47 -11.37
N GLN A 21 -5.22 6.78 -12.37
CA GLN A 21 -6.07 7.96 -12.35
C GLN A 21 -7.47 7.49 -12.00
N ALA A 22 -7.81 7.54 -10.71
CA ALA A 22 -9.22 7.66 -10.33
C ALA A 22 -9.64 9.08 -10.70
N ASN A 23 -10.05 9.27 -11.95
CA ASN A 23 -10.73 10.48 -12.40
C ASN A 23 -12.11 10.53 -11.73
N VAL A 24 -12.17 11.13 -10.54
CA VAL A 24 -13.42 11.70 -10.04
C VAL A 24 -13.37 13.18 -10.40
N ALA A 25 -14.00 13.52 -11.52
CA ALA A 25 -14.23 14.90 -11.90
C ALA A 25 -15.17 15.54 -10.86
N VAL A 26 -14.61 16.19 -9.86
CA VAL A 26 -15.37 17.15 -9.04
C VAL A 26 -15.31 18.47 -9.80
N THR A 27 -16.34 18.72 -10.62
CA THR A 27 -16.60 20.03 -11.20
C THR A 27 -16.93 20.99 -10.07
N ASN A 28 -15.92 21.69 -9.56
CA ASN A 28 -16.13 22.81 -8.65
C ASN A 28 -16.62 24.00 -9.49
N GLU A 29 -17.92 23.98 -9.80
CA GLU A 29 -18.63 25.17 -10.26
C GLU A 29 -18.77 26.12 -9.07
N ASN A 30 -17.73 26.95 -8.88
CA ASN A 30 -17.82 28.11 -8.00
C ASN A 30 -18.78 29.12 -8.65
N LYS A 31 -20.08 28.92 -8.44
CA LYS A 31 -21.09 29.95 -8.67
C LYS A 31 -21.23 30.75 -7.38
N THR A 32 -20.61 31.92 -7.38
CA THR A 32 -20.79 32.96 -6.38
C THR A 32 -22.23 33.45 -6.44
N GLU A 33 -23.11 32.92 -5.59
CA GLU A 33 -24.40 33.56 -5.32
C GLU A 33 -24.68 33.51 -3.81
N GLN A 34 -24.64 34.69 -3.20
CA GLN A 34 -25.11 34.97 -1.85
C GLN A 34 -26.54 34.47 -1.67
N GLY A 35 -26.80 33.80 -0.54
CA GLY A 35 -28.14 33.46 -0.12
C GLY A 35 -28.12 32.73 1.21
N ASP A 36 -28.58 33.42 2.26
CA ASP A 36 -28.87 32.87 3.57
C ASP A 36 -29.62 31.52 3.50
N LYS A 37 -29.25 30.58 4.38
CA LYS A 37 -30.15 29.98 5.39
C LYS A 37 -29.49 28.80 6.14
N THR A 38 -29.29 29.01 7.43
CA THR A 38 -29.43 28.02 8.52
C THR A 38 -28.74 26.65 8.33
N ASN A 39 -27.47 26.56 8.75
CA ASN A 39 -26.86 25.27 9.12
C ASN A 39 -27.39 24.82 10.48
N GLU A 40 -28.59 24.22 10.48
CA GLU A 40 -29.08 23.44 11.61
C GLU A 40 -28.23 22.18 11.75
N TYR A 41 -27.29 22.20 12.69
CA TYR A 41 -26.66 20.97 13.18
C TYR A 41 -27.69 20.19 14.00
N GLN A 42 -28.57 19.45 13.33
CA GLN A 42 -29.26 18.34 13.99
C GLN A 42 -28.26 17.19 14.14
N SER A 43 -27.54 17.17 15.25
CA SER A 43 -26.83 15.99 15.71
C SER A 43 -27.85 14.97 16.19
N SER A 44 -28.38 14.18 15.25
CA SER A 44 -29.14 12.98 15.61
C SER A 44 -28.18 11.98 16.23
N ASN A 45 -28.32 11.80 17.54
CA ASN A 45 -27.67 10.76 18.33
C ASN A 45 -27.93 9.39 17.71
N ASN A 46 -26.94 8.86 17.00
CA ASN A 46 -26.70 7.46 16.60
C ASN A 46 -26.08 7.44 15.20
N SER A 47 -24.77 7.60 15.13
CA SER A 47 -24.03 7.18 13.94
C SER A 47 -22.71 6.60 14.38
N PHE A 48 -22.52 5.31 14.10
CA PHE A 48 -21.22 4.68 14.04
C PHE A 48 -20.44 5.41 12.93
N ASP A 49 -19.74 6.49 13.29
CA ASP A 49 -18.83 7.18 12.38
C ASP A 49 -17.70 6.20 12.07
N PRO A 50 -17.53 5.72 10.82
CA PRO A 50 -16.36 4.93 10.47
C PRO A 50 -15.10 5.77 10.74
N PRO A 51 -13.96 5.13 11.08
CA PRO A 51 -12.74 5.87 11.42
C PRO A 51 -12.38 6.80 10.26
N ARG A 52 -12.32 8.11 10.55
CA ARG A 52 -12.03 9.14 9.54
C ARG A 52 -10.65 8.86 8.96
N ARG A 53 -10.59 8.68 7.64
CA ARG A 53 -9.31 8.57 6.91
C ARG A 53 -8.49 9.84 7.20
N PRO A 54 -7.19 9.73 7.55
CA PRO A 54 -6.41 10.90 7.95
C PRO A 54 -6.34 11.91 6.80
N LEU A 55 -6.78 13.14 7.06
CA LEU A 55 -6.73 14.25 6.10
C LEU A 55 -5.41 15.00 6.24
N THR A 56 -4.79 15.36 5.12
CA THR A 56 -3.58 16.20 5.12
C THR A 56 -3.87 17.62 5.58
N GLN A 57 -5.07 18.14 5.27
CA GLN A 57 -5.56 19.43 5.74
C GLN A 57 -6.52 19.19 6.91
N GLN A 58 -6.14 19.62 8.10
CA GLN A 58 -6.99 19.61 9.29
C GLN A 58 -7.61 21.00 9.48
N PHE A 59 -8.61 21.10 10.38
CA PHE A 59 -9.24 22.40 10.69
C PHE A 59 -8.24 23.40 11.30
N THR A 60 -7.27 22.92 12.08
CA THR A 60 -6.33 23.79 12.83
C THR A 60 -4.96 23.94 12.17
N HIS A 61 -4.55 22.99 11.33
CA HIS A 61 -3.21 22.98 10.75
C HIS A 61 -3.16 22.10 9.50
N GLN A 62 -2.05 22.20 8.79
CA GLN A 62 -1.71 21.31 7.70
C GLN A 62 -0.63 20.32 8.15
N VAL A 63 -0.80 19.04 7.83
CA VAL A 63 0.20 18.01 8.08
C VAL A 63 1.12 17.94 6.86
N THR A 64 2.38 18.36 7.03
CA THR A 64 3.41 18.33 5.99
C THR A 64 4.60 17.46 6.44
N ASN A 65 5.50 17.15 5.50
CA ASN A 65 6.73 16.38 5.77
C ASN A 65 6.50 14.98 6.38
N GLN A 66 5.42 14.28 5.97
CA GLN A 66 5.20 12.88 6.36
C GLN A 66 5.86 11.96 5.34
N VAL A 67 6.75 11.09 5.81
CA VAL A 67 7.40 10.08 4.97
C VAL A 67 6.34 9.02 4.60
N PRO A 68 6.25 8.63 3.33
CA PRO A 68 5.34 7.56 2.93
C PRO A 68 5.75 6.23 3.59
N PRO A 69 4.80 5.32 3.88
CA PRO A 69 5.11 4.00 4.39
C PRO A 69 6.08 3.25 3.47
N LEU A 70 7.01 2.51 4.07
CA LEU A 70 7.98 1.70 3.33
C LEU A 70 7.35 0.34 2.99
N GLU A 71 6.60 0.29 1.90
CA GLU A 71 5.84 -0.88 1.46
C GLU A 71 6.11 -1.18 -0.02
N TYR A 72 5.85 -2.42 -0.45
CA TYR A 72 6.03 -2.89 -1.82
C TYR A 72 7.47 -2.77 -2.34
N ILE A 73 8.44 -3.03 -1.45
CA ILE A 73 9.86 -3.05 -1.77
C ILE A 73 10.36 -4.49 -1.95
N ASP A 74 11.36 -4.71 -2.78
CA ASP A 74 12.03 -6.01 -2.87
C ASP A 74 13.12 -6.08 -1.80
N LEU A 75 12.80 -6.77 -0.69
CA LEU A 75 13.67 -6.86 0.49
C LEU A 75 15.03 -7.50 0.17
N TYR A 76 15.06 -8.42 -0.80
CA TYR A 76 16.30 -9.05 -1.24
C TYR A 76 17.15 -8.09 -2.08
N LYS A 77 16.52 -7.37 -3.01
CA LYS A 77 17.26 -6.42 -3.87
C LYS A 77 17.78 -5.20 -3.11
N SER A 78 17.10 -4.76 -2.06
CA SER A 78 17.47 -3.58 -1.27
C SER A 78 18.74 -3.77 -0.43
N ASP A 79 19.11 -5.01 -0.08
CA ASP A 79 20.29 -5.29 0.73
C ASP A 79 21.44 -5.85 -0.12
N LEU A 80 22.46 -5.03 -0.35
CA LEU A 80 23.66 -5.42 -1.08
C LEU A 80 24.43 -6.54 -0.38
N THR A 81 24.58 -6.43 0.95
CA THR A 81 25.40 -7.36 1.71
C THR A 81 24.80 -8.76 1.70
N LEU A 82 23.49 -8.86 1.94
CA LEU A 82 22.74 -10.11 1.85
C LEU A 82 22.93 -10.78 0.49
N ARG A 83 22.85 -10.01 -0.60
CA ARG A 83 23.00 -10.54 -1.96
C ARG A 83 24.39 -11.11 -2.22
N GLU A 84 25.45 -10.45 -1.77
CA GLU A 84 26.82 -10.91 -1.93
C GLU A 84 27.06 -12.24 -1.19
N PHE A 85 26.49 -12.41 0.00
CA PHE A 85 26.61 -13.68 0.74
C PHE A 85 25.78 -14.79 0.10
N VAL A 86 24.54 -14.51 -0.29
CA VAL A 86 23.64 -15.48 -0.91
C VAL A 86 24.17 -15.98 -2.26
N THR A 87 24.80 -15.12 -3.05
CA THR A 87 25.42 -15.49 -4.33
C THR A 87 26.64 -16.37 -4.13
N LYS A 88 27.47 -16.13 -3.10
CA LYS A 88 28.58 -17.01 -2.73
C LYS A 88 28.09 -18.39 -2.28
N GLU A 89 26.98 -18.46 -1.57
CA GLU A 89 26.41 -19.70 -1.04
C GLU A 89 25.46 -20.45 -2.00
N ASN A 90 25.23 -19.93 -3.22
CA ASN A 90 24.30 -20.49 -4.22
C ASN A 90 22.86 -20.72 -3.73
N LYS A 91 22.35 -19.87 -2.83
CA LYS A 91 20.98 -19.97 -2.27
C LYS A 91 19.95 -19.20 -3.09
N GLY A 92 19.57 -19.74 -4.25
CA GLY A 92 18.66 -19.07 -5.21
C GLY A 92 17.24 -18.79 -4.71
N GLN A 93 16.69 -19.60 -3.81
CA GLN A 93 15.27 -19.54 -3.40
C GLN A 93 14.88 -18.24 -2.67
N ILE A 94 15.83 -17.59 -1.97
CA ILE A 94 15.55 -16.37 -1.17
C ILE A 94 15.28 -15.16 -2.08
N LYS A 95 15.84 -15.15 -3.29
CA LYS A 95 15.67 -14.06 -4.26
C LYS A 95 14.21 -13.88 -4.67
N ASP A 96 13.48 -14.98 -4.81
CA ASP A 96 12.10 -14.95 -5.30
C ASP A 96 11.12 -14.49 -4.20
N MET A 97 11.47 -14.71 -2.93
CA MET A 97 10.66 -14.32 -1.77
C MET A 97 10.74 -12.82 -1.45
N GLY A 98 11.79 -12.11 -1.89
CA GLY A 98 12.04 -10.72 -1.51
C GLY A 98 10.93 -9.75 -1.91
N VAL A 99 10.33 -9.95 -3.08
CA VAL A 99 9.20 -9.14 -3.58
C VAL A 99 7.92 -9.46 -2.81
N GLU A 100 7.65 -10.75 -2.58
CA GLU A 100 6.45 -11.20 -1.90
C GLU A 100 6.42 -10.67 -0.47
N LEU A 101 7.49 -10.92 0.30
CA LEU A 101 7.59 -10.53 1.71
C LEU A 101 7.60 -9.02 1.95
N GLY A 102 7.99 -8.23 0.95
CA GLY A 102 7.98 -6.76 1.07
C GLY A 102 6.66 -6.09 0.73
N THR A 103 5.61 -6.87 0.42
CA THR A 103 4.25 -6.33 0.26
C THR A 103 3.63 -5.93 1.59
N PHE A 104 2.69 -4.98 1.56
CA PHE A 104 1.92 -4.57 2.75
C PHE A 104 1.27 -5.75 3.48
N HIS A 105 0.77 -6.74 2.73
CA HIS A 105 0.10 -7.92 3.28
C HIS A 105 0.96 -8.62 4.34
N TRP A 106 2.23 -8.89 4.07
CA TRP A 106 3.11 -9.59 5.01
C TRP A 106 3.49 -8.74 6.21
N PHE A 107 3.58 -7.41 6.05
CA PHE A 107 3.76 -6.50 7.18
C PHE A 107 2.53 -6.47 8.09
N GLU A 108 1.33 -6.43 7.53
CA GLU A 108 0.07 -6.51 8.28
C GLU A 108 -0.07 -7.84 9.03
N GLN A 109 0.30 -8.96 8.39
CA GLN A 109 0.32 -10.27 9.06
C GLN A 109 1.28 -10.27 10.25
N GLY A 110 2.49 -9.71 10.09
CA GLY A 110 3.45 -9.57 11.19
C GLY A 110 2.91 -8.70 12.34
N GLN A 111 2.24 -7.59 12.03
CA GLN A 111 1.60 -6.76 13.06
C GLN A 111 0.46 -7.50 13.77
N THR A 112 -0.37 -8.23 13.01
CA THR A 112 -1.50 -8.99 13.54
C THR A 112 -1.03 -10.10 14.47
N ALA A 113 -0.01 -10.87 14.07
CA ALA A 113 0.58 -11.91 14.88
C ALA A 113 1.16 -11.37 16.20
N ASN A 114 1.81 -10.20 16.17
CA ASN A 114 2.35 -9.56 17.39
C ASN A 114 1.25 -8.96 18.28
N ARG A 115 0.14 -8.48 17.70
CA ARG A 115 -0.99 -7.95 18.45
C ARG A 115 -1.81 -9.06 19.13
N HIS A 116 -1.91 -10.22 18.50
CA HIS A 116 -2.69 -11.36 18.97
C HIS A 116 -1.78 -12.51 19.40
N LEU A 117 -1.30 -12.43 20.65
CA LEU A 117 -0.42 -13.45 21.20
C LEU A 117 -1.12 -14.82 21.25
N PRO A 118 -0.36 -15.91 21.07
CA PRO A 118 -0.91 -17.26 21.17
C PRO A 118 -1.42 -17.53 22.59
N THR A 119 -2.56 -18.19 22.68
CA THR A 119 -3.13 -18.67 23.95
C THR A 119 -2.97 -20.17 24.05
N LEU A 120 -2.46 -20.65 25.19
CA LEU A 120 -2.36 -22.08 25.46
C LEU A 120 -3.72 -22.61 25.90
N HIS A 121 -4.29 -23.52 25.11
CA HIS A 121 -5.49 -24.26 25.48
C HIS A 121 -5.07 -25.67 25.91
N GLN A 122 -5.17 -25.96 27.21
CA GLN A 122 -4.79 -27.26 27.78
C GLN A 122 -5.94 -28.26 27.81
N PHE A 123 -7.18 -27.77 27.86
CA PHE A 123 -8.38 -28.57 27.97
C PHE A 123 -9.43 -28.10 26.97
N ASP A 124 -10.24 -29.03 26.50
CA ASP A 124 -11.44 -28.74 25.73
C ASP A 124 -12.60 -28.25 26.61
N ARG A 125 -13.75 -27.99 25.99
CA ARG A 125 -14.96 -27.55 26.70
C ARG A 125 -15.56 -28.59 27.66
N TYR A 126 -15.13 -29.86 27.57
CA TYR A 126 -15.60 -30.97 28.39
C TYR A 126 -14.61 -31.35 29.50
N GLY A 127 -13.47 -30.65 29.60
CA GLY A 127 -12.42 -30.92 30.58
C GLY A 127 -11.44 -32.02 30.18
N GLN A 128 -11.43 -32.44 28.92
CA GLN A 128 -10.45 -33.39 28.38
C GLN A 128 -9.21 -32.65 27.89
N ARG A 129 -8.02 -33.22 28.10
CA ARG A 129 -6.75 -32.60 27.66
C ARG A 129 -6.64 -32.62 26.13
N ILE A 130 -6.13 -31.53 25.55
CA ILE A 130 -5.84 -31.40 24.12
C ILE A 130 -4.34 -31.20 23.82
#